data_AF-A0AAP0W9V8-F1
#
_entry.id   AF-A0AAP0W9V8-F1
#
_cell.length_a   1.000
_cell.length_b   1.000
_cell.length_c   1.000
_cell.angle_alpha   90.00
_cell.angle_beta   90.00
_cell.angle_gamma   90.00
#
_symmetry.space_group_name_H-M   'P 1'
#
loop_
_entity.id
_entity.type
_entity.pdbx_description
1 polymer ?
#
loop_
_entity_poly.entity_id
_entity_poly.type
_entity_poly.pdbx_seq_one_letter_code
_entity_poly.pdbx_strand_id
1 'polypeptide(L)'
;MHSLQQLMAGQSLNDTLAQVEGQIKQKPADADLRASFVQLLCLMGNWSRALTQLKSWRALKPQAQPTVTLLEQAIGGELKRARVFSGEDAPRMPGDSWSWAEQLLQALRADHRGDHAQAQALRAAAFDAAALNPGQLQRQGEEQAHAFDWLIDGDGRLGPLCELIVNGEYSWLPFSAISELRFQPPASVTDLVWRHTLVRLIDGSEQVCQIPARYPLAQDDDDRYRLGSLTEWRPLSADEQQFSGHGQKSWLSAQDDFPLLNLETLTFATAESAS
;
A
#
# COMPACT_ATOMS: atom_id res chain seq x y z
N MET A 1 -2.66 10.78 -22.38
CA MET A 1 -1.51 10.61 -21.46
C MET A 1 -0.66 9.47 -21.97
N HIS A 2 0.67 9.62 -21.95
CA HIS A 2 1.58 8.54 -22.32
C HIS A 2 1.57 7.43 -21.26
N SER A 3 1.75 6.18 -21.65
CA SER A 3 1.92 5.08 -20.70
C SER A 3 3.27 5.18 -19.98
N LEU A 4 3.42 4.54 -18.82
CA LEU A 4 4.70 4.52 -18.09
C LEU A 4 5.85 4.00 -18.96
N GLN A 5 5.61 2.91 -19.70
CA GLN A 5 6.58 2.36 -20.64
C GLN A 5 7.00 3.37 -21.71
N GLN A 6 6.06 4.15 -22.24
CA GLN A 6 6.36 5.20 -23.22
C GLN A 6 7.17 6.34 -22.59
N LEU A 7 6.87 6.71 -21.34
CA LEU A 7 7.61 7.74 -20.62
C LEU A 7 9.04 7.30 -20.32
N MET A 8 9.22 6.07 -19.84
CA MET A 8 10.55 5.55 -19.48
C MET A 8 11.40 5.25 -20.71
N ALA A 9 10.84 4.69 -21.78
CA ALA A 9 11.56 4.35 -23.01
C ALA A 9 12.89 3.57 -22.78
N GLY A 10 12.93 2.73 -21.74
CA GLY A 10 14.12 1.96 -21.33
C GLY A 10 15.13 2.70 -20.45
N GLN A 11 14.85 3.94 -20.05
CA GLN A 11 15.67 4.75 -19.13
C GLN A 11 15.30 4.49 -17.66
N SER A 12 16.15 4.98 -16.74
CA SER A 12 15.85 4.98 -15.31
C SER A 12 14.71 5.95 -14.98
N LEU A 13 14.05 5.76 -13.82
CA LEU A 13 13.03 6.69 -13.33
C LEU A 13 13.60 8.08 -13.07
N ASN A 14 14.85 8.16 -12.59
CA ASN A 14 15.54 9.44 -12.37
C ASN A 14 15.75 10.20 -13.68
N ASP A 15 16.24 9.53 -14.72
CA ASP A 15 16.45 10.14 -16.04
C ASP A 15 15.12 10.56 -16.67
N THR A 16 14.11 9.70 -16.55
CA THR A 16 12.74 9.99 -17.02
C THR A 16 12.18 11.23 -16.33
N LEU A 17 12.33 11.33 -15.00
CA LEU A 17 11.89 12.49 -14.21
C LEU A 17 12.61 13.77 -14.67
N ALA A 18 13.94 13.70 -14.85
CA ALA A 18 14.75 14.85 -15.30
C ALA A 18 14.37 15.30 -16.73
N GLN A 19 14.10 14.35 -17.63
CA GLN A 19 13.63 14.64 -18.99
C GLN A 19 12.30 15.39 -18.96
N VAL A 20 11.30 14.87 -18.23
CA VAL A 20 9.98 15.52 -18.12
C VAL A 20 10.11 16.89 -17.47
N GLU A 21 10.97 17.06 -16.47
CA GLU A 21 11.26 18.36 -15.87
C GLU A 21 11.83 19.36 -16.90
N GLY A 22 12.77 18.91 -17.75
CA GLY A 22 13.31 19.69 -18.85
C GLY A 22 12.25 20.12 -19.87
N GLN A 23 11.31 19.22 -20.20
CA GLN A 23 10.19 19.53 -21.09
C GLN A 23 9.23 20.56 -20.47
N ILE A 24 8.96 20.49 -19.16
CA ILE A 24 8.16 21.49 -18.45
C ILE A 24 8.82 22.87 -18.49
N LYS A 25 10.16 22.94 -18.35
CA LYS A 25 10.89 24.22 -18.46
C LYS A 25 10.71 24.87 -19.83
N GLN A 26 10.63 24.07 -20.89
CA GLN A 26 10.37 24.56 -22.25
C GLN A 26 8.90 24.89 -22.51
N LYS A 27 7.98 24.17 -21.86
CA LYS A 27 6.51 24.28 -22.03
C LYS A 27 5.79 24.41 -20.68
N PRO A 28 5.96 25.50 -19.93
CA PRO A 28 5.48 25.61 -18.55
C PRO A 28 3.95 25.61 -18.40
N ALA A 29 3.22 25.93 -19.47
CA ALA A 29 1.75 25.93 -19.51
C ALA A 29 1.14 24.58 -19.93
N ASP A 30 1.95 23.56 -20.21
CA ASP A 30 1.47 22.23 -20.55
C ASP A 30 1.01 21.47 -19.30
N ALA A 31 -0.29 21.31 -19.15
CA ALA A 31 -0.89 20.65 -17.99
C ALA A 31 -0.65 19.13 -17.98
N ASP A 32 -0.51 18.49 -19.15
CA ASP A 32 -0.38 17.04 -19.24
C ASP A 32 1.07 16.61 -18.90
N LEU A 33 2.07 17.43 -19.25
CA LEU A 33 3.44 17.27 -18.75
C LEU A 33 3.50 17.36 -17.23
N ARG A 34 2.80 18.34 -16.62
CA ARG A 34 2.75 18.45 -15.15
C ARG A 34 2.07 17.27 -14.49
N ALA A 35 0.98 16.78 -15.08
CA ALA A 35 0.30 15.58 -14.59
C ALA A 35 1.22 14.35 -14.63
N SER A 36 1.96 14.16 -15.72
CA SER A 36 2.94 13.07 -15.86
C SER A 36 4.07 13.20 -14.84
N PHE A 37 4.56 14.42 -14.62
CA PHE A 37 5.61 14.71 -13.63
C PHE A 37 5.15 14.42 -12.19
N VAL A 38 3.93 14.81 -11.82
CA VAL A 38 3.33 14.47 -10.52
C VAL A 38 3.28 12.96 -10.33
N GLN A 39 2.82 12.21 -11.33
CA GLN A 39 2.75 10.74 -11.25
C GLN A 39 4.12 10.10 -11.04
N LEU A 40 5.16 10.57 -11.75
CA LEU A 40 6.53 10.10 -11.57
C LEU A 40 7.08 10.45 -10.17
N LEU A 41 6.80 11.66 -9.66
CA LEU A 41 7.17 12.04 -8.30
C LEU A 41 6.51 11.14 -7.25
N CYS A 42 5.23 10.81 -7.42
CA CYS A 42 4.52 9.88 -6.54
C CYS A 42 5.13 8.47 -6.60
N LEU A 43 5.44 7.97 -7.81
CA LEU A 43 6.10 6.68 -7.99
C LEU A 43 7.46 6.64 -7.28
N MET A 44 8.21 7.74 -7.31
CA MET A 44 9.50 7.86 -6.63
C MET A 44 9.40 8.13 -5.13
N GLY A 45 8.19 8.25 -4.56
CA GLY A 45 7.99 8.60 -3.15
C GLY A 45 8.37 10.05 -2.81
N ASN A 46 8.50 10.94 -3.80
CA ASN A 46 8.86 12.34 -3.58
C ASN A 46 7.62 13.21 -3.26
N TRP A 47 7.03 12.93 -2.10
CA TRP A 47 5.75 13.49 -1.65
C TRP A 47 5.72 15.02 -1.62
N SER A 48 6.76 15.65 -1.09
CA SER A 48 6.82 17.11 -0.95
C SER A 48 6.82 17.83 -2.31
N ARG A 49 7.62 17.33 -3.28
CA ARG A 49 7.60 17.87 -4.65
C ARG A 49 6.30 17.56 -5.35
N ALA A 50 5.72 16.37 -5.16
CA ALA A 50 4.43 16.00 -5.75
C ALA A 50 3.31 16.96 -5.31
N LEU A 51 3.19 17.23 -4.00
CA LEU A 51 2.22 18.19 -3.45
C LEU A 51 2.41 19.61 -4.01
N THR A 52 3.66 20.03 -4.21
CA THR A 52 3.95 21.33 -4.83
C THR A 52 3.45 21.37 -6.28
N GLN A 53 3.72 20.32 -7.06
CA GLN A 53 3.34 20.26 -8.47
C GLN A 53 1.84 20.04 -8.68
N LEU A 54 1.14 19.38 -7.75
CA LEU A 54 -0.32 19.25 -7.76
C LEU A 54 -1.02 20.62 -7.78
N LYS A 55 -0.52 21.58 -6.99
CA LYS A 55 -1.04 22.97 -7.00
C LYS A 55 -0.89 23.63 -8.37
N SER A 56 0.27 23.47 -9.00
CA SER A 56 0.54 24.01 -10.34
C SER A 56 -0.29 23.32 -11.41
N TRP A 57 -0.46 22.01 -11.34
CA TRP A 57 -1.30 21.25 -12.27
C TRP A 57 -2.76 21.71 -12.19
N ARG A 58 -3.31 21.83 -10.98
CA ARG A 58 -4.66 22.35 -10.76
C ARG A 58 -4.85 23.75 -11.35
N ALA A 59 -3.87 24.64 -11.17
CA ALA A 59 -3.96 26.01 -11.67
C ALA A 59 -4.06 26.07 -13.21
N LEU A 60 -3.39 25.14 -13.92
CA LEU A 60 -3.46 25.05 -15.38
C LEU A 60 -4.71 24.32 -15.89
N LYS A 61 -5.21 23.33 -15.13
CA LYS A 61 -6.34 22.48 -15.52
C LYS A 61 -7.32 22.31 -14.35
N PRO A 62 -8.19 23.31 -14.09
CA PRO A 62 -9.13 23.25 -12.96
C PRO A 62 -10.04 22.01 -12.97
N GLN A 63 -10.34 21.46 -14.14
CA GLN A 63 -11.14 20.24 -14.28
C GLN A 63 -10.45 18.99 -13.68
N ALA A 64 -9.14 19.03 -13.43
CA ALA A 64 -8.40 17.97 -12.76
C ALA A 64 -8.56 17.97 -11.23
N GLN A 65 -9.31 18.91 -10.65
CA GLN A 65 -9.49 19.04 -9.19
C GLN A 65 -9.84 17.73 -8.48
N PRO A 66 -10.77 16.86 -8.96
CA PRO A 66 -11.06 15.61 -8.28
C PRO A 66 -9.83 14.68 -8.18
N THR A 67 -9.07 14.55 -9.27
CA THR A 67 -7.83 13.75 -9.29
C THR A 67 -6.76 14.36 -8.38
N VAL A 68 -6.64 15.68 -8.38
CA VAL A 68 -5.71 16.39 -7.48
C VAL A 68 -6.05 16.13 -6.03
N THR A 69 -7.32 16.25 -5.63
CA THR A 69 -7.77 15.97 -4.27
C THR A 69 -7.45 14.54 -3.86
N LEU A 70 -7.73 13.57 -4.74
CA LEU A 70 -7.46 12.16 -4.47
C LEU A 70 -5.96 11.90 -4.24
N LEU A 71 -5.08 12.50 -5.05
CA LEU A 71 -3.65 12.38 -4.88
C LEU A 71 -3.14 13.10 -3.62
N GLU A 72 -3.68 14.27 -3.28
CA GLU A 72 -3.35 14.97 -2.03
C GLU A 72 -3.69 14.10 -0.81
N GLN A 73 -4.86 13.44 -0.82
CA GLN A 73 -5.28 12.50 0.21
C GLN A 73 -4.37 11.27 0.29
N ALA A 74 -4.08 10.64 -0.85
CA ALA A 74 -3.18 9.49 -0.91
C ALA A 74 -1.78 9.81 -0.36
N ILE A 75 -1.22 10.95 -0.76
CA ILE A 75 0.08 11.43 -0.28
C ILE A 75 0.03 11.73 1.23
N GLY A 76 -1.05 12.35 1.72
CA GLY A 76 -1.25 12.58 3.15
C GLY A 76 -1.23 11.26 3.95
N GLY A 77 -1.90 10.23 3.42
CA GLY A 77 -1.88 8.88 3.97
C GLY A 77 -0.48 8.27 4.01
N GLU A 78 0.33 8.41 2.96
CA GLU A 78 1.72 7.93 2.93
C GLU A 78 2.62 8.66 3.94
N LEU A 79 2.45 9.97 4.11
CA LEU A 79 3.19 10.73 5.12
C LEU A 79 2.83 10.27 6.53
N LYS A 80 1.54 10.02 6.80
CA LYS A 80 1.08 9.44 8.07
C LYS A 80 1.64 8.03 8.28
N ARG A 81 1.56 7.19 7.24
CA ARG A 81 2.10 5.83 7.22
C ARG A 81 3.57 5.79 7.57
N ALA A 82 4.39 6.64 6.96
CA ALA A 82 5.82 6.72 7.27
C ALA A 82 6.07 7.01 8.76
N ARG A 83 5.30 7.93 9.35
CA ARG A 83 5.39 8.25 10.79
C ARG A 83 4.97 7.08 11.68
N VAL A 84 3.93 6.33 11.29
CA VAL A 84 3.51 5.10 11.99
C VAL A 84 4.63 4.06 12.01
N PHE A 85 5.25 3.77 10.86
CA PHE A 85 6.35 2.80 10.78
C PHE A 85 7.61 3.25 11.52
N SER A 86 7.83 4.55 11.67
CA SER A 86 8.89 5.10 12.54
C SER A 86 8.52 5.13 14.04
N GLY A 87 7.31 4.71 14.42
CA GLY A 87 6.84 4.72 15.80
C GLY A 87 6.45 6.10 16.34
N GLU A 88 6.48 7.14 15.51
CA GLU A 88 6.17 8.54 15.88
C GLU A 88 4.68 8.87 15.93
N ASP A 89 3.84 8.02 15.35
CA ASP A 89 2.41 8.24 15.23
C ASP A 89 1.63 6.92 15.29
N ALA A 90 0.30 6.98 15.22
CA ALA A 90 -0.61 5.83 15.19
C ALA A 90 -1.53 5.87 13.96
N PRO A 91 -1.86 4.72 13.35
CA PRO A 91 -2.90 4.65 12.34
C PRO A 91 -4.27 4.79 12.99
N ARG A 92 -5.33 4.98 12.20
CA ARG A 92 -6.68 4.72 12.68
C ARG A 92 -6.80 3.22 12.97
N MET A 93 -7.07 2.90 14.23
CA MET A 93 -7.17 1.53 14.75
C MET A 93 -8.56 0.92 14.50
N PRO A 94 -8.68 -0.41 14.37
CA PRO A 94 -9.93 -1.12 14.06
C PRO A 94 -10.95 -1.18 15.20
N GLY A 95 -10.62 -0.67 16.39
CA GLY A 95 -11.49 -0.66 17.57
C GLY A 95 -11.31 -1.87 18.48
N ASP A 96 -12.10 -1.92 19.56
CA ASP A 96 -11.86 -2.80 20.71
C ASP A 96 -11.98 -4.31 20.39
N SER A 97 -12.81 -4.69 19.41
CA SER A 97 -12.97 -6.08 18.95
C SER A 97 -11.67 -6.68 18.41
N TRP A 98 -10.70 -5.85 18.03
CA TRP A 98 -9.39 -6.27 17.53
C TRP A 98 -8.26 -5.58 18.31
N SER A 99 -8.40 -5.50 19.63
CA SER A 99 -7.42 -4.89 20.53
C SER A 99 -6.00 -5.48 20.41
N TRP A 100 -5.84 -6.71 19.92
CA TRP A 100 -4.54 -7.31 19.60
C TRP A 100 -3.74 -6.48 18.56
N ALA A 101 -4.40 -5.71 17.69
CA ALA A 101 -3.74 -4.89 16.68
C ALA A 101 -2.86 -3.79 17.32
N GLU A 102 -3.19 -3.32 18.52
CA GLU A 102 -2.38 -2.35 19.26
C GLU A 102 -1.00 -2.94 19.59
N GLN A 103 -0.89 -4.25 19.79
CA GLN A 103 0.40 -4.91 20.06
C GLN A 103 1.37 -4.75 18.89
N LEU A 104 0.89 -4.74 17.64
CA LEU A 104 1.72 -4.50 16.45
C LEU A 104 2.22 -3.05 16.39
N LEU A 105 1.41 -2.08 16.79
CA LEU A 105 1.84 -0.69 16.91
C LEU A 105 2.89 -0.53 18.03
N GLN A 106 2.68 -1.20 19.17
CA GLN A 106 3.67 -1.21 20.25
C GLN A 106 4.97 -1.90 19.84
N ALA A 107 4.91 -2.94 18.99
CA ALA A 107 6.08 -3.60 18.44
C ALA A 107 6.91 -2.66 17.55
N LEU A 108 6.27 -1.87 16.67
CA LEU A 108 6.95 -0.84 15.88
C LEU A 108 7.69 0.17 16.78
N ARG A 109 7.04 0.62 17.85
CA ARG A 109 7.63 1.54 18.83
C ARG A 109 8.77 0.91 19.62
N ALA A 110 8.68 -0.37 19.96
CA ALA A 110 9.74 -1.10 20.65
C ALA A 110 10.98 -1.24 19.76
N ASP A 111 10.82 -1.61 18.49
CA ASP A 111 11.91 -1.66 17.52
C ASP A 111 12.60 -0.30 17.35
N HIS A 112 11.84 0.80 17.28
CA HIS A 112 12.42 2.12 17.16
C HIS A 112 13.21 2.57 18.40
N ARG A 113 12.89 2.01 19.59
CA ARG A 113 13.68 2.19 20.81
C ARG A 113 14.87 1.22 20.92
N GLY A 114 15.02 0.29 19.98
CA GLY A 114 16.06 -0.75 19.99
C GLY A 114 15.72 -1.98 20.85
N ASP A 115 14.48 -2.11 21.35
CA ASP A 115 14.02 -3.28 22.10
C ASP A 115 13.40 -4.33 21.15
N HIS A 116 14.26 -4.94 20.34
CA HIS A 116 13.85 -5.89 19.31
C HIS A 116 13.23 -7.17 19.89
N ALA A 117 13.68 -7.60 21.07
CA ALA A 117 13.12 -8.77 21.74
C ALA A 117 11.67 -8.52 22.19
N GLN A 118 11.39 -7.33 22.75
CA GLN A 118 10.02 -6.93 23.08
C GLN A 118 9.16 -6.82 21.81
N ALA A 119 9.69 -6.22 20.74
CA ALA A 119 8.97 -6.10 19.46
C ALA A 119 8.58 -7.46 18.89
N GLN A 120 9.50 -8.42 18.90
CA GLN A 120 9.27 -9.79 18.44
C GLN A 120 8.17 -10.48 19.26
N ALA A 121 8.24 -10.37 20.60
CA ALA A 121 7.25 -10.97 21.50
C ALA A 121 5.84 -10.36 21.30
N LEU A 122 5.76 -9.04 21.10
CA LEU A 122 4.49 -8.36 20.83
C LEU A 122 3.86 -8.78 19.50
N ARG A 123 4.67 -8.96 18.44
CA ARG A 123 4.17 -9.48 17.15
C ARG A 123 3.65 -10.91 17.29
N ALA A 124 4.41 -11.78 17.96
CA ALA A 124 4.01 -13.16 18.17
C ALA A 124 2.67 -13.23 18.92
N ALA A 125 2.54 -12.48 20.02
CA ALA A 125 1.29 -12.41 20.78
C ALA A 125 0.11 -11.87 19.95
N ALA A 126 0.36 -10.90 19.07
CA ALA A 126 -0.68 -10.36 18.19
C ALA A 126 -1.16 -11.40 17.18
N PHE A 127 -0.23 -12.17 16.61
CA PHE A 127 -0.54 -13.21 15.63
C PHE A 127 -1.26 -14.40 16.28
N ASP A 128 -0.86 -14.80 17.48
CA ASP A 128 -1.54 -15.86 18.24
C ASP A 128 -2.97 -15.47 18.63
N ALA A 129 -3.23 -14.18 18.88
CA ALA A 129 -4.54 -13.66 19.25
C ALA A 129 -5.44 -13.38 18.04
N ALA A 130 -4.89 -13.27 16.83
CA ALA A 130 -5.66 -13.00 15.63
C ALA A 130 -6.46 -14.23 15.21
N ALA A 131 -7.76 -14.03 14.94
CA ALA A 131 -8.61 -15.10 14.42
C ALA A 131 -8.19 -15.48 13.00
N LEU A 132 -8.28 -16.78 12.67
CA LEU A 132 -8.16 -17.25 11.30
C LEU A 132 -9.24 -16.60 10.43
N ASN A 133 -8.87 -16.35 9.19
CA ASN A 133 -9.64 -15.62 8.19
C ASN A 133 -9.70 -16.44 6.90
N PRO A 134 -10.40 -17.58 6.89
CA PRO A 134 -10.50 -18.42 5.70
C PRO A 134 -11.28 -17.71 4.60
N GLY A 135 -10.96 -18.02 3.35
CA GLY A 135 -11.56 -17.37 2.21
C GLY A 135 -11.04 -17.89 0.88
N GLN A 136 -11.28 -17.09 -0.15
CA GLN A 136 -10.80 -17.35 -1.50
C GLN A 136 -10.47 -16.04 -2.22
N LEU A 137 -9.55 -16.11 -3.17
CA LEU A 137 -9.15 -14.98 -4.00
C LEU A 137 -9.11 -15.34 -5.48
N GLN A 138 -9.23 -14.32 -6.31
CA GLN A 138 -9.02 -14.41 -7.74
C GLN A 138 -7.91 -13.46 -8.17
N ARG A 139 -7.04 -13.96 -9.07
CA ARG A 139 -5.97 -13.19 -9.70
C ARG A 139 -6.34 -12.85 -11.13
N GLN A 140 -5.83 -11.73 -11.60
CA GLN A 140 -6.01 -11.28 -12.98
C GLN A 140 -5.49 -12.32 -13.96
N GLY A 141 -6.31 -12.67 -14.95
CA GLY A 141 -5.95 -13.62 -16.00
C GLY A 141 -6.09 -15.09 -15.60
N GLU A 142 -6.61 -15.38 -14.40
CA GLU A 142 -6.87 -16.74 -13.94
C GLU A 142 -8.38 -17.01 -13.81
N GLU A 143 -8.81 -18.16 -14.32
CA GLU A 143 -10.22 -18.57 -14.26
C GLU A 143 -10.60 -19.17 -12.90
N GLN A 144 -9.63 -19.74 -12.18
CA GLN A 144 -9.88 -20.47 -10.95
C GLN A 144 -9.51 -19.63 -9.72
N ALA A 145 -10.40 -19.64 -8.72
CA ALA A 145 -10.13 -19.01 -7.43
C ALA A 145 -9.21 -19.90 -6.57
N HIS A 146 -8.39 -19.25 -5.75
CA HIS A 146 -7.48 -19.88 -4.79
C HIS A 146 -8.08 -19.78 -3.40
N ALA A 147 -8.35 -20.91 -2.77
CA ALA A 147 -8.82 -20.97 -1.38
C ALA A 147 -7.64 -20.89 -0.40
N PHE A 148 -7.89 -20.33 0.78
CA PHE A 148 -6.91 -20.26 1.87
C PHE A 148 -7.60 -20.35 3.24
N ASP A 149 -6.91 -20.90 4.23
CA ASP A 149 -7.40 -20.98 5.61
C ASP A 149 -7.13 -19.70 6.40
N TRP A 150 -6.10 -18.96 5.99
CA TRP A 150 -5.73 -17.66 6.52
C TRP A 150 -4.97 -16.86 5.46
N LEU A 151 -5.00 -15.54 5.63
CA LEU A 151 -4.27 -14.60 4.80
C LEU A 151 -3.66 -13.51 5.67
N ILE A 152 -2.40 -13.21 5.45
CA ILE A 152 -1.68 -12.11 6.12
C ILE A 152 -0.90 -11.27 5.10
N ASP A 153 -0.57 -10.05 5.44
CA ASP A 153 0.52 -9.34 4.80
C ASP A 153 1.84 -10.01 5.20
N GLY A 154 2.71 -10.32 4.22
CA GLY A 154 3.96 -11.01 4.51
C GLY A 154 4.96 -10.20 5.31
N ASP A 155 4.76 -8.88 5.44
CA ASP A 155 5.54 -8.08 6.37
C ASP A 155 5.11 -8.34 7.82
N GLY A 156 6.00 -8.92 8.61
CA GLY A 156 5.75 -9.27 10.02
C GLY A 156 5.47 -8.07 10.93
N ARG A 157 5.64 -6.83 10.46
CA ARG A 157 5.19 -5.62 11.16
C ARG A 157 3.69 -5.38 11.03
N LEU A 158 3.04 -6.01 10.04
CA LEU A 158 1.62 -5.91 9.75
C LEU A 158 0.88 -7.23 9.99
N GLY A 159 1.36 -8.34 9.41
CA GLY A 159 0.72 -9.65 9.52
C GLY A 159 -0.77 -9.62 9.14
N PRO A 160 -1.71 -10.01 10.02
CA PRO A 160 -3.14 -10.13 9.69
C PRO A 160 -3.88 -8.78 9.53
N LEU A 161 -3.15 -7.69 9.26
CA LEU A 161 -3.68 -6.35 9.01
C LEU A 161 -3.54 -5.96 7.53
N CYS A 162 -4.60 -5.39 6.99
CA CYS A 162 -4.63 -4.67 5.72
C CYS A 162 -4.48 -3.17 5.98
N GLU A 163 -3.56 -2.53 5.24
CA GLU A 163 -3.37 -1.07 5.26
C GLU A 163 -4.37 -0.40 4.32
N LEU A 164 -5.08 0.63 4.79
CA LEU A 164 -6.02 1.42 3.99
C LEU A 164 -5.72 2.92 4.09
N ILE A 165 -5.91 3.66 3.00
CA ILE A 165 -6.02 5.11 3.00
C ILE A 165 -7.45 5.45 2.59
N VAL A 166 -8.21 6.05 3.50
CA VAL A 166 -9.61 6.41 3.31
C VAL A 166 -9.77 7.90 3.60
N ASN A 167 -10.18 8.69 2.60
CA ASN A 167 -10.32 10.14 2.74
C ASN A 167 -9.06 10.85 3.28
N GLY A 168 -7.88 10.31 3.00
CA GLY A 168 -6.58 10.82 3.47
C GLY A 168 -6.14 10.30 4.85
N GLU A 169 -6.98 9.52 5.53
CA GLU A 169 -6.65 8.88 6.81
C GLU A 169 -6.05 7.50 6.58
N TYR A 170 -4.84 7.29 7.10
CA TYR A 170 -4.17 6.00 7.09
C TYR A 170 -4.66 5.12 8.26
N SER A 171 -5.14 3.92 7.92
CA SER A 171 -5.87 3.03 8.81
C SER A 171 -5.33 1.60 8.74
N TRP A 172 -5.43 0.89 9.85
CA TRP A 172 -5.20 -0.55 9.91
C TRP A 172 -6.52 -1.28 10.07
N LEU A 173 -6.76 -2.26 9.21
CA LEU A 173 -7.97 -3.06 9.22
C LEU A 173 -7.60 -4.55 9.24
N PRO A 174 -7.95 -5.31 10.29
CA PRO A 174 -7.80 -6.76 10.31
C PRO A 174 -8.49 -7.41 9.12
N PHE A 175 -7.85 -8.40 8.51
CA PHE A 175 -8.49 -9.16 7.43
C PHE A 175 -9.78 -9.84 7.90
N SER A 176 -9.86 -10.28 9.16
CA SER A 176 -11.07 -10.84 9.78
C SER A 176 -12.25 -9.87 9.86
N ALA A 177 -12.02 -8.55 9.70
CA ALA A 177 -13.07 -7.53 9.68
C ALA A 177 -13.63 -7.29 8.26
N ILE A 178 -13.01 -7.89 7.24
CA ILE A 178 -13.32 -7.69 5.83
C ILE A 178 -14.16 -8.89 5.36
N SER A 179 -15.26 -8.64 4.67
CA SER A 179 -15.99 -9.69 3.96
C SER A 179 -15.51 -9.81 2.50
N GLU A 180 -15.19 -8.68 1.87
CA GLU A 180 -14.81 -8.65 0.45
C GLU A 180 -13.87 -7.48 0.12
N LEU A 181 -12.90 -7.73 -0.76
CA LEU A 181 -12.13 -6.72 -1.48
C LEU A 181 -12.35 -6.88 -2.98
N ARG A 182 -12.63 -5.77 -3.66
CA ARG A 182 -12.65 -5.69 -5.12
C ARG A 182 -11.65 -4.66 -5.60
N PHE A 183 -10.64 -5.12 -6.33
CA PHE A 183 -9.53 -4.30 -6.82
C PHE A 183 -9.82 -3.80 -8.23
N GLN A 184 -9.59 -2.51 -8.49
CA GLN A 184 -9.62 -2.00 -9.87
C GLN A 184 -8.33 -2.38 -10.60
N PRO A 185 -8.37 -2.90 -11.84
CA PRO A 185 -7.16 -3.19 -12.62
C PRO A 185 -6.24 -1.97 -12.71
N PRO A 186 -4.90 -2.12 -12.59
CA PRO A 186 -4.00 -0.97 -12.62
C PRO A 186 -4.04 -0.34 -14.01
N ALA A 187 -4.38 0.95 -14.08
CA ALA A 187 -4.55 1.67 -15.34
C ALA A 187 -3.61 2.87 -15.47
N SER A 188 -3.03 3.32 -14.35
CA SER A 188 -2.18 4.50 -14.24
C SER A 188 -0.90 4.20 -13.46
N VAL A 189 0.10 5.07 -13.61
CA VAL A 189 1.37 4.97 -12.85
C VAL A 189 1.11 4.96 -11.34
N THR A 190 0.13 5.75 -10.90
CA THR A 190 -0.22 5.88 -9.49
C THR A 190 -0.86 4.61 -8.92
N ASP A 191 -1.41 3.72 -9.75
CA ASP A 191 -1.93 2.44 -9.28
C ASP A 191 -0.83 1.46 -8.84
N LEU A 192 0.41 1.69 -9.28
CA LEU A 192 1.61 0.99 -8.77
C LEU A 192 2.02 1.47 -7.37
N VAL A 193 1.44 2.58 -6.91
CA VAL A 193 1.65 3.16 -5.58
C VAL A 193 0.46 2.89 -4.69
N TRP A 194 -0.75 3.10 -5.22
CA TRP A 194 -2.01 3.02 -4.49
C TRP A 194 -3.03 2.21 -5.28
N ARG A 195 -3.34 1.02 -4.77
CA ARG A 195 -4.32 0.13 -5.36
C ARG A 195 -5.75 0.56 -4.99
N HIS A 196 -6.49 1.08 -5.96
CA HIS A 196 -7.89 1.47 -5.78
C HIS A 196 -8.76 0.24 -5.50
N THR A 197 -9.44 0.25 -4.36
CA THR A 197 -10.13 -0.93 -3.83
C THR A 197 -11.46 -0.55 -3.19
N LEU A 198 -12.52 -1.28 -3.53
CA LEU A 198 -13.75 -1.29 -2.76
C LEU A 198 -13.62 -2.36 -1.67
N VAL A 199 -13.78 -1.95 -0.41
CA VAL A 199 -13.75 -2.82 0.77
C VAL A 199 -15.16 -2.91 1.31
N ARG A 200 -15.65 -4.14 1.51
CA ARG A 200 -16.86 -4.42 2.27
C ARG A 200 -16.48 -5.07 3.60
N LEU A 201 -17.00 -4.54 4.69
CA LEU A 201 -16.79 -5.06 6.04
C LEU A 201 -17.85 -6.11 6.40
N ILE A 202 -17.56 -6.90 7.44
CA ILE A 202 -18.48 -7.92 7.95
C ILE A 202 -19.81 -7.35 8.47
N ASP A 203 -19.86 -6.06 8.82
CA ASP A 203 -21.09 -5.36 9.22
C ASP A 203 -21.94 -4.86 8.03
N GLY A 204 -21.48 -5.14 6.80
CA GLY A 204 -22.13 -4.74 5.56
C GLY A 204 -21.79 -3.33 5.08
N SER A 205 -21.02 -2.56 5.84
CA SER A 205 -20.55 -1.25 5.39
C SER A 205 -19.55 -1.37 4.24
N GLU A 206 -19.57 -0.39 3.35
CA GLU A 206 -18.68 -0.32 2.19
C GLU A 206 -17.90 0.98 2.17
N GLN A 207 -16.64 0.89 1.75
CA GLN A 207 -15.78 2.05 1.56
C GLN A 207 -14.89 1.88 0.33
N VAL A 208 -14.78 2.95 -0.45
CA VAL A 208 -13.78 3.05 -1.51
C VAL A 208 -12.52 3.64 -0.88
N CYS A 209 -11.39 2.96 -1.10
CA CYS A 209 -10.12 3.30 -0.48
C CYS A 209 -8.95 3.05 -1.43
N GLN A 210 -7.77 3.40 -0.95
CA GLN A 210 -6.50 3.10 -1.58
C GLN A 210 -5.67 2.22 -0.65
N ILE A 211 -5.20 1.08 -1.14
CA ILE A 211 -4.24 0.23 -0.43
C ILE A 211 -2.84 0.58 -0.94
N PRO A 212 -1.87 0.94 -0.07
CA PRO A 212 -0.48 1.09 -0.49
C PRO A 212 0.02 -0.19 -1.16
N ALA A 213 0.39 -0.10 -2.45
CA ALA A 213 0.76 -1.25 -3.26
C ALA A 213 2.19 -1.76 -2.99
N ARG A 214 2.96 -0.99 -2.21
CA ARG A 214 4.37 -1.24 -1.91
C ARG A 214 4.64 -1.08 -0.43
N TYR A 215 5.59 -1.84 0.08
CA TYR A 215 6.17 -1.62 1.40
C TYR A 215 6.87 -0.25 1.48
N PRO A 216 7.11 0.30 2.69
CA PRO A 216 7.81 1.56 2.84
C PRO A 216 9.15 1.58 2.07
N LEU A 217 9.32 2.58 1.22
CA LEU A 217 10.54 2.76 0.43
C LEU A 217 11.64 3.43 1.26
N ALA A 218 12.89 3.09 0.96
CA ALA A 218 14.05 3.87 1.37
C ALA A 218 14.43 4.90 0.29
N GLN A 219 15.18 5.92 0.68
CA GLN A 219 15.52 7.07 -0.18
C GLN A 219 16.27 6.65 -1.46
N ASP A 220 17.16 5.67 -1.33
CA ASP A 220 18.08 5.22 -2.39
C ASP A 220 17.63 3.91 -3.04
N ASP A 221 16.37 3.51 -2.85
CA ASP A 221 15.81 2.31 -3.49
C ASP A 221 15.93 2.39 -5.00
N ASP A 222 16.26 1.26 -5.61
CA ASP A 222 16.30 1.11 -7.05
C ASP A 222 14.90 1.21 -7.70
N ASP A 223 14.90 1.28 -9.03
CA ASP A 223 13.66 1.38 -9.79
C ASP A 223 12.79 0.14 -9.66
N ARG A 224 13.33 -1.05 -9.37
CA ARG A 224 12.55 -2.28 -9.28
C ARG A 224 11.60 -2.25 -8.09
N TYR A 225 12.05 -1.74 -6.94
CA TYR A 225 11.19 -1.55 -5.76
C TYR A 225 10.17 -0.43 -5.99
N ARG A 226 10.61 0.69 -6.59
CA ARG A 226 9.70 1.81 -6.92
C ARG A 226 8.62 1.39 -7.91
N LEU A 227 8.94 0.57 -8.90
CA LEU A 227 7.98 0.07 -9.89
C LEU A 227 7.08 -1.05 -9.34
N GLY A 228 7.34 -1.56 -8.13
CA GLY A 228 6.63 -2.73 -7.60
C GLY A 228 6.90 -4.00 -8.43
N SER A 229 8.05 -4.09 -9.09
CA SER A 229 8.40 -5.24 -9.95
C SER A 229 9.10 -6.38 -9.21
N LEU A 230 9.45 -6.15 -7.94
CA LEU A 230 10.14 -7.08 -7.06
C LEU A 230 9.57 -6.98 -5.66
N THR A 231 9.52 -8.11 -4.96
CA THR A 231 9.36 -8.19 -3.51
C THR A 231 10.59 -8.89 -2.94
N GLU A 232 11.20 -8.27 -1.93
CA GLU A 232 12.33 -8.82 -1.20
C GLU A 232 12.00 -8.89 0.28
N TRP A 233 12.40 -9.99 0.91
CA TRP A 233 12.21 -10.22 2.34
C TRP A 233 13.52 -9.96 3.08
N ARG A 234 13.48 -9.06 4.06
CA ARG A 234 14.64 -8.71 4.89
C ARG A 234 14.37 -9.11 6.34
N PRO A 235 15.29 -9.83 7.01
CA PRO A 235 15.14 -10.15 8.43
C PRO A 235 14.93 -8.89 9.27
N LEU A 236 13.96 -8.93 10.19
CA LEU A 236 13.72 -7.88 11.19
C LEU A 236 14.63 -8.01 12.40
N SER A 237 15.12 -9.23 12.65
CA SER A 237 15.94 -9.61 13.80
C SER A 237 17.03 -10.59 13.37
N ALA A 238 18.08 -10.69 14.19
CA ALA A 238 19.24 -11.54 13.90
C ALA A 238 18.94 -13.06 13.93
N ASP A 239 17.81 -13.48 14.50
CA ASP A 239 17.36 -14.87 14.54
C ASP A 239 16.57 -15.30 13.29
N GLU A 240 16.37 -14.37 12.35
CA GLU A 240 15.71 -14.57 11.05
C GLU A 240 14.33 -15.24 11.14
N GLN A 241 13.62 -15.05 12.25
CA GLN A 241 12.26 -15.59 12.44
C GLN A 241 11.17 -14.67 11.89
N GLN A 242 11.45 -13.37 11.81
CA GLN A 242 10.50 -12.35 11.35
C GLN A 242 11.14 -11.56 10.21
N PHE A 243 10.33 -11.26 9.20
CA PHE A 243 10.78 -10.56 7.99
C PHE A 243 9.94 -9.32 7.76
N SER A 244 10.57 -8.32 7.15
CA SER A 244 9.92 -7.15 6.57
C SER A 244 9.96 -7.24 5.06
N GLY A 245 8.90 -6.77 4.42
CA GLY A 245 8.84 -6.72 2.98
C GLY A 245 9.47 -5.44 2.44
N HIS A 246 9.99 -5.52 1.22
CA HIS A 246 10.53 -4.40 0.49
C HIS A 246 10.18 -4.51 -1.00
N GLY A 247 9.68 -3.42 -1.60
CA GLY A 247 9.11 -3.43 -2.96
C GLY A 247 7.60 -3.69 -2.97
N GLN A 248 7.10 -4.50 -3.92
CA GLN A 248 5.66 -4.78 -4.04
C GLN A 248 5.16 -5.50 -2.79
N LYS A 249 3.97 -5.12 -2.33
CA LYS A 249 3.28 -5.91 -1.31
C LYS A 249 2.91 -7.29 -1.81
N SER A 250 3.13 -8.28 -0.96
CA SER A 250 2.67 -9.65 -1.19
C SER A 250 1.93 -10.15 0.05
N TRP A 251 0.75 -10.71 -0.16
CA TRP A 251 -0.02 -11.36 0.89
C TRP A 251 0.24 -12.86 0.86
N LEU A 252 0.33 -13.47 2.03
CA LEU A 252 0.74 -14.85 2.18
C LEU A 252 -0.41 -15.69 2.75
N SER A 253 -0.53 -16.92 2.24
CA SER A 253 -1.24 -18.00 2.89
C SER A 253 -0.25 -19.09 3.33
N ALA A 254 -0.77 -20.23 3.79
CA ALA A 254 0.05 -21.38 4.13
C ALA A 254 0.83 -21.97 2.95
N GLN A 255 0.35 -21.79 1.71
CA GLN A 255 0.86 -22.48 0.53
C GLN A 255 1.44 -21.53 -0.52
N ASP A 256 0.95 -20.30 -0.59
CA ASP A 256 1.18 -19.41 -1.72
C ASP A 256 1.43 -17.97 -1.29
N ASP A 257 2.07 -17.23 -2.20
CA ASP A 257 2.23 -15.79 -2.17
C ASP A 257 1.33 -15.11 -3.23
N PHE A 258 0.77 -13.97 -2.86
CA PHE A 258 -0.20 -13.23 -3.66
C PHE A 258 0.25 -11.78 -3.81
N PRO A 259 1.02 -11.45 -4.87
CA PRO A 259 1.39 -10.08 -5.18
C PRO A 259 0.17 -9.19 -5.38
N LEU A 260 0.11 -8.09 -4.65
CA LEU A 260 -1.10 -7.26 -4.52
C LEU A 260 -1.60 -6.67 -5.86
N LEU A 261 -0.69 -6.36 -6.80
CA LEU A 261 -1.07 -5.79 -8.09
C LEU A 261 -1.80 -6.78 -9.00
N ASN A 262 -1.67 -8.08 -8.73
CA ASN A 262 -2.28 -9.16 -9.50
C ASN A 262 -3.65 -9.56 -8.95
N LEU A 263 -4.03 -9.08 -7.77
CA LEU A 263 -5.33 -9.40 -7.17
C LEU A 263 -6.48 -8.68 -7.89
N GLU A 264 -7.60 -9.39 -8.03
CA GLU A 264 -8.85 -8.91 -8.62
C GLU A 264 -9.99 -8.89 -7.61
N THR A 265 -10.25 -10.03 -6.96
CA THR A 265 -11.23 -10.15 -5.88
C THR A 265 -10.70 -11.01 -4.74
N LEU A 266 -11.17 -10.71 -3.53
CA LEU A 266 -10.92 -11.49 -2.32
C LEU A 266 -12.22 -11.56 -1.54
N THR A 267 -12.62 -12.73 -1.08
CA THR A 267 -13.77 -12.92 -0.19
C THR A 267 -13.38 -13.75 1.01
N PHE A 268 -13.79 -13.33 2.20
CA PHE A 268 -13.62 -14.09 3.44
C PHE A 268 -14.93 -14.78 3.81
N ALA A 269 -14.83 -16.00 4.35
CA ALA A 269 -15.97 -16.71 4.86
C ALA A 269 -16.51 -15.98 6.10
N THR A 270 -17.79 -15.65 6.09
CA THR A 270 -18.49 -15.17 7.30
C THR A 270 -18.97 -16.38 8.11
N ALA A 271 -19.16 -16.21 9.42
CA ALA A 271 -19.63 -17.28 10.30
C ALA A 271 -20.96 -17.93 9.84
N GLU A 272 -21.78 -17.23 9.05
CA GLU A 272 -23.01 -17.78 8.47
C GLU A 272 -22.78 -18.68 7.25
N SER A 273 -21.68 -18.50 6.53
CA SER A 273 -21.35 -19.22 5.29
C SER A 273 -20.78 -20.63 5.53
N ALA A 274 -20.52 -20.99 6.79
CA ALA A 274 -19.93 -22.27 7.20
C ALA A 274 -20.98 -23.31 7.66
N SER A 275 -22.26 -23.11 7.31
CA SER A 275 -23.40 -23.95 7.70
C SER A 275 -23.82 -24.92 6.60
#